data_AF-A8B9I3-F1
#
_entry.id   AF-A8B9I3-F1
#
_cell.length_a   1.000
_cell.length_b   1.000
_cell.length_c   1.000
_cell.angle_alpha   90.00
_cell.angle_beta   90.00
_cell.angle_gamma   90.00
#
_symmetry.space_group_name_H-M   'P 1'
#
loop_
_entity.id
_entity.type
_entity.pdbx_description
1 polymer ?
#
loop_
_entity_poly.entity_id
_entity_poly.type
_entity_poly.pdbx_seq_one_letter_code
_entity_poly.pdbx_strand_id
1 'polypeptide(L)'
;QTEQAYFLEKSYIEMINDVATTWTAGVNFDPSTPEKDFIKMLGSKGVEAAKNASAHMFKTHDVAYNNNGYIPRTFDARRRWRHCKTIGEVRDQGHCGSCWAFGTSSAFADRLCVATDGDFNELLSAEELTFCCHTCGNGCNGG
;
A
#
# COMPACT_ATOMS: atom_id res chain seq x y z
N GLN A 1 -16.21 -25.82 5.57
CA GLN A 1 -16.46 -24.93 6.72
C GLN A 1 -15.53 -23.74 6.53
N THR A 2 -16.06 -22.53 6.42
CA THR A 2 -15.23 -21.32 6.42
C THR A 2 -14.75 -21.09 7.83
N GLU A 3 -13.43 -21.14 8.03
CA GLU A 3 -12.81 -20.84 9.32
C GLU A 3 -13.11 -19.38 9.67
N GLN A 4 -13.66 -19.19 10.87
CA GLN A 4 -13.96 -17.87 11.39
C GLN A 4 -12.64 -17.16 11.69
N ALA A 5 -12.54 -15.88 11.35
CA ALA A 5 -11.37 -15.06 11.65
C ALA A 5 -11.29 -14.81 13.17
N TYR A 6 -10.59 -15.69 13.91
CA TYR A 6 -10.44 -15.61 15.36
C TYR A 6 -9.90 -14.24 15.84
N PHE A 7 -9.12 -13.57 14.99
CA PHE A 7 -8.54 -12.26 15.29
C PHE A 7 -9.56 -11.11 15.33
N LEU A 8 -10.81 -11.34 14.93
CA LEU A 8 -11.92 -10.39 15.09
C LEU A 8 -12.66 -10.56 16.43
N GLU A 9 -12.35 -11.61 17.20
CA GLU A 9 -12.99 -11.84 18.49
C GLU A 9 -12.64 -10.73 19.48
N LYS A 10 -13.64 -10.29 20.24
CA LYS A 10 -13.47 -9.20 21.22
C LYS A 10 -12.37 -9.52 22.25
N SER A 11 -12.32 -10.77 22.72
CA SER A 11 -11.29 -11.27 23.64
C SER A 11 -9.89 -11.15 23.05
N TYR A 12 -9.73 -11.40 21.75
CA TYR A 12 -8.45 -11.27 21.06
C TYR A 12 -8.03 -9.81 20.90
N ILE A 13 -8.98 -8.92 20.58
CA ILE A 13 -8.75 -7.47 20.53
C ILE A 13 -8.34 -6.92 21.91
N GLU A 14 -9.00 -7.36 22.98
CA GLU A 14 -8.66 -6.99 24.36
C GLU A 14 -7.25 -7.49 24.73
N MET A 15 -6.93 -8.74 24.42
CA MET A 15 -5.58 -9.30 24.63
C MET A 15 -4.49 -8.49 23.91
N ILE A 16 -4.76 -8.03 22.68
CA ILE A 16 -3.83 -7.15 21.97
C ILE A 16 -3.66 -5.83 22.72
N ASN A 17 -4.77 -5.22 23.14
CA ASN A 17 -4.76 -3.92 23.82
C ASN A 17 -4.12 -3.95 25.21
N ASP A 18 -4.06 -5.11 25.87
CA ASP A 18 -3.33 -5.29 27.13
C ASP A 18 -1.80 -5.19 26.94
N VAL A 19 -1.29 -5.48 25.74
CA VAL A 19 0.15 -5.48 25.43
C VAL A 19 0.56 -4.28 24.56
N ALA A 20 -0.32 -3.83 23.68
CA ALA A 20 -0.05 -2.72 22.76
C ALA A 20 0.00 -1.38 23.51
N THR A 21 1.14 -0.69 23.42
CA THR A 21 1.37 0.59 24.12
C THR A 21 1.38 1.81 23.18
N THR A 22 1.56 1.59 21.88
CA THR A 22 1.73 2.66 20.88
C THR A 22 0.58 2.76 19.87
N TRP A 23 -0.37 1.84 19.93
CA TRP A 23 -1.54 1.77 19.07
C TRP A 23 -2.69 1.06 19.80
N THR A 24 -3.91 1.20 19.29
CA THR A 24 -5.11 0.57 19.87
C THR A 24 -5.79 -0.27 18.79
N ALA A 25 -6.05 -1.54 19.10
CA ALA A 25 -6.82 -2.44 18.26
C ALA A 25 -8.32 -2.16 18.39
N GLY A 26 -9.04 -2.34 17.29
CA GLY A 26 -10.48 -2.19 17.21
C GLY A 26 -11.06 -2.98 16.04
N VAL A 27 -12.39 -3.01 15.95
CA VAL A 27 -13.11 -3.73 14.90
C VAL A 27 -13.15 -2.88 13.63
N ASN A 28 -12.49 -3.35 12.57
CA ASN A 28 -12.49 -2.69 11.25
C ASN A 28 -13.34 -3.41 10.20
N PHE A 29 -13.68 -4.68 10.43
CA PHE A 29 -14.43 -5.54 9.52
C PHE A 29 -15.60 -6.19 10.26
N ASP A 30 -16.62 -6.62 9.52
CA ASP A 30 -17.72 -7.38 10.11
C ASP A 30 -17.17 -8.65 10.78
N PRO A 31 -17.53 -8.95 12.06
CA PRO A 31 -17.04 -10.13 12.78
C PRO A 31 -17.37 -11.48 12.13
N SER A 32 -18.34 -11.51 11.20
CA SER A 32 -18.68 -12.70 10.41
C SER A 32 -17.80 -12.89 9.16
N THR A 33 -16.90 -11.95 8.87
CA THR A 33 -15.98 -12.02 7.73
C THR A 33 -15.07 -13.24 7.85
N PRO A 34 -15.05 -14.16 6.88
CA PRO A 34 -14.20 -15.35 6.91
C PRO A 34 -12.71 -15.01 6.80
N GLU A 35 -11.84 -15.83 7.42
CA GLU A 35 -10.38 -15.67 7.31
C GLU A 35 -9.88 -15.67 5.85
N LYS A 36 -10.48 -16.51 4.99
CA LYS A 36 -10.12 -16.59 3.57
C LYS A 36 -10.26 -15.26 2.82
N ASP A 37 -11.18 -14.39 3.25
CA ASP A 37 -11.42 -13.10 2.58
C ASP A 37 -10.31 -12.10 2.98
N PHE A 38 -9.78 -12.19 4.20
CA PHE A 38 -8.58 -11.48 4.60
C PHE A 38 -7.36 -11.94 3.81
N ILE A 39 -7.15 -13.26 3.70
CA ILE A 39 -6.04 -13.81 2.89
C ILE A 39 -6.15 -13.35 1.44
N LYS A 40 -7.37 -13.26 0.89
CA LYS A 40 -7.60 -12.78 -0.48
C LYS A 40 -7.15 -11.33 -0.68
N MET A 41 -7.25 -10.47 0.34
CA MET A 41 -6.79 -9.08 0.28
C MET A 41 -5.25 -8.95 0.39
N LEU A 42 -4.55 -9.98 0.86
CA LEU A 42 -3.08 -10.01 1.00
C LEU A 42 -2.39 -10.44 -0.30
N GLY A 43 -2.46 -9.55 -1.29
CA GLY A 43 -2.01 -9.80 -2.66
C GLY A 43 -0.51 -9.63 -2.95
N SER A 44 0.27 -8.95 -2.10
CA SER A 44 1.68 -8.70 -2.40
C SER A 44 2.52 -9.96 -2.13
N LYS A 45 3.11 -10.53 -3.18
CA LYS A 45 3.81 -11.82 -3.15
C LYS A 45 5.15 -11.72 -3.88
N GLY A 46 6.13 -12.53 -3.45
CA GLY A 46 7.41 -12.64 -4.17
C GLY A 46 8.30 -11.39 -4.11
N VAL A 47 8.08 -10.49 -3.16
CA VAL A 47 8.82 -9.20 -3.02
C VAL A 47 10.34 -9.40 -3.03
N GLU A 48 10.86 -10.38 -2.28
CA GLU A 48 12.31 -10.64 -2.25
C GLU A 48 12.86 -11.13 -3.60
N ALA A 49 12.10 -11.97 -4.31
CA ALA A 49 12.48 -12.41 -5.65
C ALA A 49 12.48 -11.24 -6.64
N ALA A 50 11.46 -10.38 -6.59
CA ALA A 50 11.37 -9.17 -7.41
C ALA A 50 12.52 -8.19 -7.11
N LYS A 51 12.86 -8.01 -5.84
CA LYS A 51 13.98 -7.18 -5.39
C LYS A 51 15.32 -7.70 -5.91
N ASN A 52 15.55 -9.01 -5.87
CA ASN A 52 16.77 -9.62 -6.39
C ASN A 52 16.85 -9.51 -7.92
N ALA A 53 15.74 -9.73 -8.62
CA ALA A 53 15.68 -9.61 -10.07
C ALA A 53 15.90 -8.17 -10.57
N SER A 54 15.52 -7.17 -9.76
CA SER A 54 15.55 -5.74 -10.12
C SER A 54 16.50 -4.93 -9.26
N ALA A 55 17.54 -5.55 -8.69
CA ALA A 55 18.43 -4.91 -7.71
C ALA A 55 19.04 -3.59 -8.21
N HIS A 56 19.27 -3.46 -9.53
CA HIS A 56 19.82 -2.26 -10.16
C HIS A 56 18.78 -1.17 -10.47
N MET A 57 17.47 -1.44 -10.32
CA MET A 57 16.40 -0.47 -10.57
C MET A 57 16.10 0.41 -9.35
N PHE A 58 16.61 0.05 -8.17
CA PHE A 58 16.47 0.88 -6.98
C PHE A 58 17.42 2.07 -7.04
N LYS A 59 16.87 3.28 -6.91
CA LYS A 59 17.69 4.49 -6.76
C LYS A 59 18.41 4.45 -5.41
N THR A 60 19.68 4.05 -5.41
CA THR A 60 20.53 3.98 -4.21
C THR A 60 21.34 5.26 -3.96
N HIS A 61 21.46 6.11 -4.97
CA HIS A 61 22.11 7.41 -4.89
C HIS A 61 21.31 8.46 -5.66
N ASP A 62 21.28 9.68 -5.12
CA ASP A 62 20.69 10.84 -5.78
C ASP A 62 21.67 12.00 -5.64
N VAL A 63 22.14 12.56 -6.76
CA VAL A 63 23.06 13.70 -6.75
C VAL A 63 22.42 14.95 -6.14
N ALA A 64 21.08 15.02 -6.14
CA ALA A 64 20.33 16.09 -5.48
C ALA A 64 20.17 15.84 -3.97
N TYR A 65 20.55 14.67 -3.45
CA TYR A 65 20.50 14.38 -2.02
C TYR A 65 21.63 15.14 -1.31
N ASN A 66 21.25 16.22 -0.66
CA ASN A 66 22.16 17.00 0.16
C ASN A 66 22.35 16.31 1.52
N ASN A 67 23.50 15.66 1.71
CA ASN A 67 23.89 15.05 2.99
C ASN A 67 23.98 16.05 4.16
N ASN A 68 24.09 17.35 3.86
CA ASN A 68 24.09 18.44 4.84
C ASN A 68 22.73 19.14 4.94
N GLY A 69 21.70 18.60 4.25
CA GLY A 69 20.35 19.14 4.24
C GLY A 69 19.61 18.86 5.53
N TYR A 70 18.84 19.83 6.00
CA TYR A 70 17.93 19.64 7.13
C TYR A 70 16.76 18.73 6.71
N ILE A 71 16.65 17.56 7.35
CA ILE A 71 15.47 16.70 7.25
C ILE A 71 14.56 17.03 8.44
N PRO A 72 13.29 17.43 8.22
CA PRO A 72 12.40 17.80 9.32
C PRO A 72 12.04 16.58 10.17
N ARG A 73 11.87 16.81 11.48
CA ARG A 73 11.43 15.77 12.44
C ARG A 73 10.06 15.20 12.11
N THR A 74 9.22 15.97 11.42
CA THR A 74 7.88 15.57 10.97
C THR A 74 7.71 15.96 9.52
N PHE A 75 7.17 15.06 8.71
CA PHE A 75 6.90 15.29 7.30
C PHE A 75 5.56 14.67 6.91
N ASP A 76 4.77 15.40 6.13
CA ASP A 76 3.52 14.91 5.54
C ASP A 76 3.47 15.36 4.08
N ALA A 77 3.50 14.39 3.17
CA ALA A 77 3.52 14.63 1.72
C ALA A 77 2.29 15.44 1.27
N ARG A 78 1.12 15.18 1.86
CA ARG A 78 -0.13 15.90 1.55
C ARG A 78 -0.04 17.37 1.89
N ARG A 79 0.73 17.71 2.95
CA ARG A 79 0.96 19.10 3.36
C ARG A 79 2.05 19.78 2.55
N ARG A 80 3.05 19.03 2.08
CA ARG A 80 4.16 19.54 1.28
C ARG A 80 3.74 19.84 -0.16
N TRP A 81 2.98 18.94 -0.77
CA TRP A 81 2.49 19.02 -2.14
C TRP A 81 0.97 19.10 -2.15
N ARG A 82 0.41 20.15 -1.53
CA ARG A 82 -1.05 20.32 -1.38
C ARG A 82 -1.81 20.40 -2.70
N HIS A 83 -1.13 20.79 -3.78
CA HIS A 83 -1.73 20.83 -5.10
C HIS A 83 -1.93 19.43 -5.69
N CYS A 84 -1.17 18.43 -5.25
CA CYS A 84 -1.31 17.03 -5.65
C CYS A 84 -2.40 16.34 -4.85
N LYS A 85 -3.58 16.18 -5.46
CA LYS A 85 -4.75 15.62 -4.79
C LYS A 85 -4.62 14.11 -4.58
N THR A 86 -3.86 13.44 -5.44
CA THR A 86 -3.65 11.99 -5.42
C THR A 86 -3.00 11.48 -4.12
N ILE A 87 -2.11 12.26 -3.49
CA ILE A 87 -1.28 11.84 -2.34
C ILE A 87 -2.14 11.48 -1.10
N GLY A 88 -3.32 12.08 -1.01
CA GLY A 88 -4.25 11.84 0.11
C GLY A 88 -5.37 10.87 -0.22
N GLU A 89 -5.47 10.39 -1.46
CA GLU A 89 -6.61 9.61 -1.92
C GLU A 89 -6.53 8.17 -1.41
N VAL A 90 -7.56 7.75 -0.68
CA VAL A 90 -7.68 6.38 -0.18
C VAL A 90 -8.50 5.57 -1.16
N ARG A 91 -7.89 4.52 -1.71
CA ARG A 91 -8.49 3.65 -2.72
C ARG A 91 -8.84 2.28 -2.15
N ASP A 92 -9.85 1.64 -2.72
CA ASP A 92 -10.31 0.30 -2.33
C ASP A 92 -9.97 -0.74 -3.41
N GLN A 93 -9.22 -1.77 -3.03
CA GLN A 93 -8.88 -2.90 -3.91
C GLN A 93 -10.03 -3.90 -4.05
N GLY A 94 -11.06 -3.80 -3.21
CA GLY A 94 -12.18 -4.73 -3.12
C GLY A 94 -11.75 -6.14 -2.71
N HIS A 95 -12.58 -7.13 -3.06
CA HIS A 95 -12.30 -8.55 -2.77
C HIS A 95 -11.31 -9.18 -3.78
N CYS A 96 -10.17 -8.52 -3.96
CA CYS A 96 -9.13 -8.86 -4.93
C CYS A 96 -7.75 -8.67 -4.30
N GLY A 97 -6.82 -9.59 -4.52
CA GLY A 97 -5.42 -9.47 -4.07
C GLY A 97 -4.60 -8.55 -4.97
N SER A 98 -5.10 -7.35 -5.27
CA SER A 98 -4.47 -6.35 -6.16
C SER A 98 -3.73 -5.25 -5.42
N CYS A 99 -3.49 -5.38 -4.11
CA CYS A 99 -2.76 -4.37 -3.32
C CYS A 99 -1.40 -3.99 -3.92
N TRP A 100 -0.71 -4.93 -4.56
CA TRP A 100 0.56 -4.73 -5.28
C TRP A 100 0.42 -3.70 -6.42
N ALA A 101 -0.70 -3.73 -7.15
CA ALA A 101 -1.01 -2.79 -8.23
C ALA A 101 -1.54 -1.45 -7.69
N PHE A 102 -2.37 -1.49 -6.65
CA PHE A 102 -2.92 -0.26 -6.01
C PHE A 102 -1.83 0.58 -5.35
N GLY A 103 -0.92 -0.04 -4.58
CA GLY A 103 0.20 0.67 -3.96
C GLY A 103 1.12 1.30 -5.01
N THR A 104 1.44 0.53 -6.06
CA THR A 104 2.33 0.99 -7.15
C THR A 104 1.70 2.13 -7.96
N SER A 105 0.47 1.96 -8.46
CA SER A 105 -0.21 2.99 -9.26
C SER A 105 -0.47 4.27 -8.47
N SER A 106 -0.79 4.18 -7.18
CA SER A 106 -1.03 5.36 -6.33
C SER A 106 0.26 6.14 -6.08
N ALA A 107 1.34 5.46 -5.69
CA ALA A 107 2.64 6.12 -5.50
C ALA A 107 3.19 6.70 -6.82
N PHE A 108 2.90 6.07 -7.97
CA PHE A 108 3.32 6.59 -9.26
C PHE A 108 2.51 7.82 -9.69
N ALA A 109 1.18 7.82 -9.49
CA ALA A 109 0.35 9.00 -9.71
C ALA A 109 0.84 10.21 -8.90
N ASP A 110 1.16 10.00 -7.62
CA ASP A 110 1.73 11.02 -6.73
C ASP A 110 3.04 11.59 -7.28
N ARG A 111 3.94 10.70 -7.71
CA ARG A 111 5.23 11.10 -8.28
C ARG A 111 5.08 11.85 -9.59
N LEU A 112 4.12 11.48 -10.44
CA LEU A 112 3.83 12.22 -11.68
C LEU A 112 3.38 13.63 -11.34
N CYS A 113 2.47 13.80 -10.38
CA CYS A 113 2.07 15.14 -9.94
C CYS A 113 3.24 15.96 -9.40
N VAL A 114 4.05 15.39 -8.51
CA VAL A 114 5.22 16.09 -7.93
C VAL A 114 6.24 16.44 -9.01
N ALA A 115 6.50 15.56 -9.97
CA ALA A 115 7.50 15.76 -11.01
C ALA A 115 7.05 16.75 -12.09
N THR A 116 5.74 16.90 -12.28
CA THR A 116 5.15 17.78 -13.29
C THR A 116 4.56 19.06 -12.69
N ASP A 117 4.82 19.33 -11.41
CA ASP A 117 4.27 20.47 -10.65
C ASP A 117 2.74 20.61 -10.79
N GLY A 118 2.05 19.47 -10.86
CA GLY A 118 0.59 19.39 -10.97
C GLY A 118 0.01 19.35 -12.38
N ASP A 119 0.80 19.40 -13.45
CA ASP A 119 0.28 19.23 -14.83
C ASP A 119 -0.40 17.87 -15.00
N PHE A 120 0.14 16.81 -14.38
CA PHE A 120 -0.54 15.54 -14.24
C PHE A 120 -1.01 15.35 -12.79
N ASN A 121 -2.32 15.31 -12.54
CA ASN A 121 -2.88 15.24 -11.19
C ASN A 121 -4.10 14.32 -11.14
N GLU A 122 -3.96 13.15 -11.77
CA GLU A 122 -5.01 12.15 -11.92
C GLU A 122 -4.54 10.80 -11.36
N LEU A 123 -5.47 9.93 -11.01
CA LEU A 123 -5.14 8.56 -10.61
C LEU A 123 -4.74 7.72 -11.82
N LEU A 124 -3.77 6.83 -11.62
CA LEU A 124 -3.44 5.79 -12.59
C LEU A 124 -4.32 4.55 -12.38
N SER A 125 -4.66 3.88 -13.49
CA SER A 125 -5.46 2.65 -13.43
C SER A 125 -4.68 1.54 -12.73
N ALA A 126 -5.21 1.08 -11.60
CA ALA A 126 -4.69 -0.09 -10.92
C ALA A 126 -5.13 -1.37 -11.65
N GLU A 127 -6.25 -1.31 -12.36
CA GLU A 127 -6.85 -2.38 -13.14
C GLU A 127 -5.96 -2.76 -14.32
N GLU A 128 -5.40 -1.76 -15.03
CA GLU A 128 -4.45 -1.98 -16.12
C GLU A 128 -3.23 -2.76 -15.62
N LEU A 129 -2.62 -2.35 -14.51
CA LEU A 129 -1.52 -3.10 -13.91
C LEU A 129 -1.97 -4.50 -13.48
N THR A 130 -3.14 -4.61 -12.86
CA THR A 130 -3.66 -5.87 -12.31
C THR A 130 -3.91 -6.91 -13.41
N PHE A 131 -4.45 -6.53 -14.56
CA PHE A 131 -4.96 -7.48 -15.55
C PHE A 131 -4.15 -7.53 -16.84
N CYS A 132 -3.39 -6.48 -17.18
CA CYS A 132 -2.60 -6.43 -18.42
C CYS A 132 -1.11 -6.71 -18.19
N CYS A 133 -0.59 -6.61 -16.96
CA CYS A 133 0.80 -7.00 -16.67
C CYS A 133 0.93 -8.52 -16.43
N HIS A 134 1.14 -9.27 -17.52
CA HIS A 134 1.26 -10.73 -17.46
C HIS A 134 2.56 -11.25 -16.80
N THR A 135 3.53 -10.36 -16.54
CA THR A 135 4.79 -10.70 -15.85
C THR A 135 4.85 -10.21 -14.41
N CYS A 136 3.91 -9.37 -13.98
CA CYS A 136 3.89 -8.81 -12.63
C CYS A 136 3.27 -9.75 -11.61
N GLY A 137 2.38 -10.66 -12.03
CA GLY A 137 1.69 -11.56 -11.13
C GLY A 137 0.49 -12.21 -11.78
N ASN A 138 -0.47 -12.62 -10.96
CA ASN A 138 -1.68 -13.32 -11.39
C ASN A 138 -2.94 -12.54 -10.97
N GLY A 139 -2.96 -11.25 -11.28
CA GLY A 139 -4.04 -10.31 -10.98
C GLY A 139 -4.49 -10.37 -9.52
N CYS A 140 -5.77 -10.69 -9.29
CA CYS A 140 -6.35 -10.81 -7.95
C CYS A 140 -5.80 -11.97 -7.10
N ASN A 141 -4.92 -12.81 -7.63
CA ASN A 141 -4.26 -13.89 -6.87
C ASN A 141 -2.87 -13.48 -6.37
N GLY A 142 -2.47 -12.24 -6.64
CA GLY A 142 -1.27 -11.60 -6.13
C GLY A 142 -0.18 -11.37 -7.17
N GLY A 143 0.78 -10.52 -6.80
CA GLY A 143 1.90 -10.04 -7.59
C GLY A 143 2.83 -9.15 -6.78
#